data_AF-A0A927MA48-F1
#
_entry.id   AF-A0A927MA48-F1
#
_cell.length_a   1.000
_cell.length_b   1.000
_cell.length_c   1.000
_cell.angle_alpha   90.00
_cell.angle_beta   90.00
_cell.angle_gamma   90.00
#
_symmetry.space_group_name_H-M   'P 1'
#
loop_
_entity.id
_entity.type
_entity.pdbx_description
1 polymer ?
#
loop_
_entity_poly.entity_id
_entity_poly.type
_entity_poly.pdbx_seq_one_letter_code
_entity_poly.pdbx_strand_id
1 'polypeptide(L)'
;MAVLYNTALLDMMYATMNGFLHATALVASANVPAAQFADLAINWFMPTVVDATLVEQAPDLDRGHYPGDFGTMEMNVNALDHITRTCVEQGVHSDQPRLMKAIAERAIAEGFSGKNYLAVFEIFKKATHRS
;
A
#
# COMPACT_ATOMS: atom_id res chain seq x y z
N MET A 1 -21.02 -11.90 -11.54
CA MET A 1 -19.59 -12.13 -11.23
C MET A 1 -18.67 -11.33 -12.14
N ALA A 2 -18.76 -11.42 -13.47
CA ALA A 2 -17.90 -10.65 -14.39
C ALA A 2 -17.80 -9.13 -14.08
N VAL A 3 -18.92 -8.46 -13.76
CA VAL A 3 -18.92 -7.01 -13.41
C VAL A 3 -18.13 -6.72 -12.12
N LEU A 4 -18.21 -7.59 -11.11
CA LEU A 4 -17.48 -7.41 -9.86
C LEU A 4 -15.98 -7.61 -10.07
N TYR A 5 -15.58 -8.65 -10.80
CA TYR A 5 -14.16 -8.87 -11.15
C TYR A 5 -13.60 -7.70 -11.96
N ASN A 6 -14.35 -7.21 -12.95
CA ASN A 6 -13.95 -6.02 -13.71
C ASN A 6 -13.77 -4.79 -12.79
N THR A 7 -14.69 -4.59 -11.84
CA THR A 7 -14.61 -3.48 -10.88
C THR A 7 -13.38 -3.61 -9.97
N ALA A 8 -13.09 -4.81 -9.48
CA ALA A 8 -11.91 -5.07 -8.64
C ALA A 8 -10.59 -4.87 -9.42
N LEU A 9 -10.54 -5.26 -10.69
CA LEU A 9 -9.39 -5.01 -11.55
C LEU A 9 -9.20 -3.50 -11.83
N LEU A 10 -10.29 -2.76 -12.02
CA LEU A 10 -10.24 -1.30 -12.16
C LEU A 10 -9.77 -0.62 -10.87
N ASP A 11 -10.23 -1.09 -9.70
CA ASP A 11 -9.77 -0.59 -8.40
C ASP A 11 -8.25 -0.79 -8.23
N MET A 12 -7.76 -2.00 -8.49
CA MET A 12 -6.32 -2.31 -8.47
C MET A 12 -5.52 -1.44 -9.46
N MET A 13 -6.05 -1.20 -10.66
CA MET A 13 -5.43 -0.31 -11.65
C MET A 13 -5.27 1.10 -11.09
N TYR A 14 -6.34 1.71 -10.55
CA TYR A 14 -6.28 3.08 -10.03
C TYR A 14 -5.44 3.19 -8.76
N ALA A 15 -5.49 2.21 -7.86
CA ALA A 15 -4.62 2.18 -6.68
C ALA A 15 -3.14 2.15 -7.07
N THR A 16 -2.78 1.30 -8.05
CA THR A 16 -1.40 1.21 -8.56
C THR A 16 -0.97 2.48 -9.28
N MET A 17 -1.82 3.03 -10.15
CA MET A 17 -1.53 4.28 -10.88
C MET A 17 -1.36 5.47 -9.92
N ASN A 18 -2.22 5.60 -8.91
CA ASN A 18 -2.10 6.66 -7.91
C ASN A 18 -0.82 6.48 -7.07
N GLY A 19 -0.43 5.24 -6.73
CA GLY A 19 0.85 4.96 -6.09
C GLY A 19 2.04 5.48 -6.90
N PHE A 20 2.08 5.16 -8.19
CA PHE A 20 3.13 5.64 -9.10
C PHE A 20 3.13 7.18 -9.23
N LEU A 21 1.98 7.79 -9.46
CA LEU A 21 1.86 9.25 -9.63
C LEU A 21 2.26 10.00 -8.36
N HIS A 22 1.84 9.52 -7.20
CA HIS A 22 2.16 10.13 -5.90
C HIS A 22 3.66 10.01 -5.58
N ALA A 23 4.26 8.83 -5.77
CA ALA A 23 5.71 8.65 -5.61
C ALA A 23 6.51 9.51 -6.61
N THR A 24 6.04 9.64 -7.84
CA THR A 24 6.65 10.50 -8.87
C THR A 24 6.59 11.97 -8.47
N ALA A 25 5.45 12.44 -7.93
CA ALA A 25 5.33 13.80 -7.42
C ALA A 25 6.28 14.06 -6.23
N LEU A 26 6.47 13.05 -5.37
CA LEU A 26 7.40 13.13 -4.25
C LEU A 26 8.84 13.32 -4.71
N VAL A 27 9.34 12.52 -5.67
CA VAL A 27 10.70 12.73 -6.18
C VAL A 27 10.83 14.00 -7.03
N ALA A 28 9.77 14.39 -7.74
CA ALA A 28 9.75 15.62 -8.53
C ALA A 28 9.88 16.89 -7.66
N SER A 29 9.43 16.84 -6.40
CA SER A 29 9.65 17.94 -5.44
C SER A 29 11.14 18.22 -5.18
N ALA A 30 12.00 17.22 -5.40
CA ALA A 30 13.46 17.34 -5.35
C ALA A 30 14.11 17.60 -6.73
N ASN A 31 13.33 18.06 -7.72
CA ASN A 31 13.75 18.32 -9.10
C ASN A 31 14.22 17.07 -9.89
N VAL A 32 13.80 15.87 -9.49
CA VAL A 32 14.04 14.65 -10.27
C VAL A 32 12.99 14.56 -11.40
N PRO A 33 13.39 14.47 -12.68
CA PRO A 33 12.44 14.31 -13.77
C PRO A 33 11.64 13.01 -13.65
N ALA A 34 10.34 13.08 -13.91
CA ALA A 34 9.45 11.91 -13.91
C ALA A 34 9.96 10.77 -14.82
N ALA A 35 10.52 11.12 -16.00
CA ALA A 35 11.09 10.14 -16.92
C ALA A 35 12.29 9.37 -16.33
N GLN A 36 13.09 10.02 -15.49
CA GLN A 36 14.21 9.37 -14.79
C GLN A 36 13.70 8.41 -13.72
N PHE A 37 12.67 8.81 -12.98
CA PHE A 37 12.09 7.97 -11.93
C PHE A 37 11.27 6.80 -12.50
N ALA A 38 10.64 6.97 -13.66
CA ALA A 38 9.76 5.97 -14.26
C ALA A 38 10.47 4.63 -14.49
N ASP A 39 11.71 4.63 -14.95
CA ASP A 39 12.48 3.40 -15.16
C ASP A 39 12.76 2.68 -13.83
N LEU A 40 13.23 3.42 -12.83
CA LEU A 40 13.46 2.89 -11.48
C LEU A 40 12.17 2.34 -10.86
N ALA A 41 11.07 3.08 -10.95
CA ALA A 41 9.80 2.70 -10.37
C ALA A 41 9.20 1.48 -11.08
N ILE A 42 9.05 1.53 -12.40
CA ILE A 42 8.27 0.52 -13.16
C ILE A 42 9.09 -0.72 -13.50
N ASN A 43 10.35 -0.55 -13.92
CA ASN A 43 11.13 -1.68 -14.43
C ASN A 43 11.98 -2.34 -13.35
N TRP A 44 12.39 -1.59 -12.33
CA TRP A 44 13.26 -2.13 -11.26
C TRP A 44 12.52 -2.42 -9.95
N PHE A 45 11.67 -1.49 -9.48
CA PHE A 45 11.04 -1.62 -8.17
C PHE A 45 9.70 -2.36 -8.20
N MET A 46 8.76 -2.00 -9.09
CA MET A 46 7.43 -2.63 -9.12
C MET A 46 7.47 -4.16 -9.24
N PRO A 47 8.38 -4.79 -10.01
CA PRO A 47 8.50 -6.25 -10.07
C PRO A 47 8.97 -6.90 -8.76
N THR A 48 9.40 -6.13 -7.75
CA THR A 48 9.72 -6.65 -6.41
C THR A 48 8.56 -6.45 -5.42
N VAL A 49 7.52 -5.70 -5.82
CA VAL A 49 6.35 -5.38 -4.98
C VAL A 49 5.13 -6.18 -5.41
N VAL A 50 4.90 -6.27 -6.73
CA VAL A 50 3.81 -7.02 -7.33
C VAL A 50 4.42 -8.09 -8.22
N ASP A 51 4.66 -9.27 -7.64
CA ASP A 51 5.29 -10.40 -8.31
C ASP A 51 4.48 -11.70 -8.12
N ALA A 52 5.01 -12.82 -8.61
CA ALA A 52 4.37 -14.12 -8.52
C ALA A 52 4.15 -14.61 -7.08
N THR A 53 4.90 -14.08 -6.10
CA THR A 53 4.77 -14.51 -4.70
C THR A 53 3.43 -14.12 -4.10
N LEU A 54 2.77 -13.07 -4.60
CA LEU A 54 1.40 -12.73 -4.19
C LEU A 54 0.38 -13.83 -4.55
N VAL A 55 0.62 -14.57 -5.63
CA VAL A 55 -0.21 -15.73 -6.00
C VAL A 55 0.03 -16.88 -5.03
N GLU A 56 1.30 -17.12 -4.67
CA GLU A 56 1.69 -18.15 -3.69
C GLU A 56 1.16 -17.85 -2.29
N GLN A 57 1.07 -16.57 -1.92
CA GLN A 57 0.56 -16.07 -0.64
C GLN A 57 -0.97 -15.92 -0.61
N ALA A 58 -1.68 -15.96 -1.75
CA ALA A 58 -3.13 -15.78 -1.77
C ALA A 58 -3.90 -16.75 -0.86
N PRO A 59 -3.56 -18.05 -0.75
CA PRO A 59 -4.21 -18.96 0.20
C PRO A 59 -4.05 -18.56 1.68
N ASP A 60 -3.01 -17.80 2.01
CA ASP A 60 -2.81 -17.28 3.38
C ASP A 60 -3.80 -16.18 3.74
N LEU A 61 -4.25 -15.40 2.76
CA LEU A 61 -5.35 -14.43 2.94
C LEU A 61 -6.65 -15.14 3.35
N ASP A 62 -6.97 -16.26 2.69
CA ASP A 62 -8.17 -17.06 3.00
C ASP A 62 -8.07 -17.73 4.38
N ARG A 63 -6.85 -18.11 4.80
CA ARG A 63 -6.58 -18.74 6.10
C ARG A 63 -6.42 -17.74 7.24
N GLY A 64 -6.35 -16.44 6.96
CA GLY A 64 -6.01 -15.42 7.95
C GLY A 64 -4.59 -15.59 8.54
N HIS A 65 -3.65 -16.13 7.74
CA HIS A 65 -2.30 -16.44 8.17
C HIS A 65 -1.30 -15.38 7.69
N TYR A 66 -0.78 -14.56 8.59
CA TYR A 66 0.03 -13.39 8.21
C TYR A 66 1.37 -13.35 8.96
N PRO A 67 2.33 -14.26 8.68
CA PRO A 67 3.60 -14.34 9.40
C PRO A 67 4.38 -13.02 9.29
N GLY A 68 4.84 -12.48 10.43
CA GLY A 68 5.54 -11.19 10.51
C GLY A 68 7.03 -11.24 10.14
N ASP A 69 7.54 -12.40 9.70
CA ASP A 69 8.97 -12.68 9.53
C ASP A 69 9.66 -11.74 8.51
N PHE A 70 8.90 -11.20 7.55
CA PHE A 70 9.39 -10.28 6.52
C PHE A 70 9.02 -8.81 6.78
N GLY A 71 8.55 -8.48 7.99
CA GLY A 71 8.18 -7.14 8.42
C GLY A 71 6.82 -7.11 9.08
N THR A 72 6.73 -6.43 10.22
CA THR A 72 5.49 -6.33 11.01
C THR A 72 4.64 -5.13 10.58
N MET A 73 3.36 -5.14 10.95
CA MET A 73 2.44 -4.03 10.71
C MET A 73 2.92 -2.75 11.40
N GLU A 74 3.53 -2.86 12.59
CA GLU A 74 4.17 -1.75 13.28
C GLU A 74 5.30 -1.11 12.47
N MET A 75 6.17 -1.92 11.86
CA MET A 75 7.22 -1.42 10.97
C MET A 75 6.64 -0.67 9.77
N ASN A 76 5.56 -1.21 9.18
CA ASN A 76 4.87 -0.58 8.06
C ASN A 76 4.18 0.74 8.45
N VAL A 77 3.54 0.82 9.62
CA VAL A 77 2.96 2.08 10.14
C VAL A 77 4.05 3.15 10.31
N ASN A 78 5.22 2.79 10.82
CA ASN A 78 6.36 3.71 10.94
C ASN A 78 6.85 4.18 9.56
N ALA A 79 6.91 3.29 8.57
CA ALA A 79 7.27 3.66 7.19
C ALA A 79 6.23 4.61 6.57
N LEU A 80 4.94 4.34 6.75
CA LEU A 80 3.86 5.19 6.24
C LEU A 80 3.80 6.56 6.94
N ASP A 81 4.13 6.62 8.23
CA ASP A 81 4.32 7.87 8.96
C ASP A 81 5.48 8.68 8.38
N HIS A 82 6.62 8.03 8.13
CA HIS A 82 7.77 8.68 7.52
C HIS A 82 7.42 9.25 6.13
N ILE A 83 6.78 8.46 5.26
CA ILE A 83 6.34 8.92 3.94
C ILE A 83 5.39 10.13 4.10
N THR A 84 4.43 10.06 5.02
CA THR A 84 3.49 11.15 5.29
C THR A 84 4.21 12.44 5.68
N ARG A 85 5.18 12.36 6.61
CA ARG A 85 5.97 13.52 7.06
C ARG A 85 6.81 14.10 5.92
N THR A 86 7.50 13.25 5.16
CA THR A 86 8.27 13.68 3.99
C THR A 86 7.40 14.40 2.96
N CYS A 87 6.18 13.91 2.69
CA CYS A 87 5.26 14.62 1.80
C CYS A 87 4.91 16.01 2.32
N VAL A 88 4.61 16.16 3.62
CA VAL A 88 4.32 17.47 4.23
C VAL A 88 5.52 18.40 4.12
N GLU A 89 6.72 17.91 4.43
CA GLU A 89 7.97 18.69 4.37
C GLU A 89 8.30 19.14 2.95
N GLN A 90 8.02 18.31 1.95
CA GLN A 90 8.25 18.60 0.53
C GLN A 90 7.08 19.37 -0.14
N GLY A 91 6.02 19.70 0.59
CA GLY A 91 4.83 20.37 0.01
C GLY A 91 4.03 19.50 -0.96
N VAL A 92 4.12 18.17 -0.84
CA VAL A 92 3.42 17.18 -1.66
C VAL A 92 2.13 16.74 -0.94
N HIS A 93 1.07 16.52 -1.70
CA HIS A 93 -0.22 16.07 -1.17
C HIS A 93 -0.07 14.83 -0.28
N SER A 94 -0.54 14.89 0.98
CA SER A 94 -0.21 13.87 1.99
C SER A 94 -1.37 12.91 2.33
N ASP A 95 -2.56 13.08 1.76
CA ASP A 95 -3.73 12.31 2.21
C ASP A 95 -3.66 10.83 1.83
N GLN A 96 -3.01 10.50 0.71
CA GLN A 96 -2.83 9.11 0.28
C GLN A 96 -2.00 8.30 1.30
N PRO A 97 -0.78 8.71 1.67
CA PRO A 97 -0.04 8.00 2.73
C PRO A 97 -0.70 8.09 4.11
N ARG A 98 -1.43 9.16 4.43
CA ARG A 98 -2.25 9.24 5.66
C ARG A 98 -3.35 8.19 5.70
N LEU A 99 -4.07 7.99 4.60
CA LEU A 99 -5.12 6.99 4.51
C LEU A 99 -4.54 5.58 4.67
N MET A 100 -3.44 5.28 3.99
CA MET A 100 -2.73 3.99 4.13
C MET A 100 -2.29 3.76 5.58
N LYS A 101 -1.72 4.78 6.24
CA LYS A 101 -1.35 4.73 7.66
C LYS A 101 -2.55 4.44 8.55
N ALA A 102 -3.66 5.14 8.36
CA ALA A 102 -4.87 4.96 9.17
C ALA A 102 -5.46 3.54 9.04
N ILE A 103 -5.41 2.95 7.84
CA ILE A 103 -5.83 1.56 7.61
C ILE A 103 -4.92 0.58 8.37
N ALA A 104 -3.60 0.78 8.31
CA ALA A 104 -2.64 -0.05 9.02
C ALA A 104 -2.72 0.12 10.56
N GLU A 105 -2.95 1.32 11.06
CA GLU A 105 -3.24 1.58 12.48
C GLU A 105 -4.50 0.87 12.95
N ARG A 106 -5.54 0.81 12.10
CA ARG A 106 -6.73 0.02 12.39
C ARG A 106 -6.42 -1.48 12.47
N ALA A 107 -5.55 -2.00 11.60
CA ALA A 107 -5.09 -3.38 11.70
C ALA A 107 -4.36 -3.66 13.02
N ILE A 108 -3.51 -2.73 13.49
CA ILE A 108 -2.87 -2.83 14.81
C ILE A 108 -3.92 -2.90 15.92
N ALA A 109 -4.91 -1.98 15.90
CA ALA A 109 -5.98 -1.94 16.91
C ALA A 109 -6.82 -3.22 16.96
N GLU A 110 -6.85 -3.99 15.87
CA GLU A 110 -7.55 -5.28 15.78
C GLU A 110 -6.67 -6.50 16.06
N GLY A 111 -5.43 -6.30 16.53
CA GLY A 111 -4.54 -7.38 16.98
C GLY A 111 -3.55 -7.87 15.92
N PHE A 112 -3.38 -7.15 14.81
CA PHE A 112 -2.45 -7.52 13.74
C PHE A 112 -1.07 -6.86 13.85
N SER A 113 -0.67 -6.29 14.99
CA SER A 113 0.58 -5.50 15.09
C SER A 113 1.84 -6.29 14.68
N GLY A 114 1.96 -7.54 15.13
CA GLY A 114 3.07 -8.44 14.80
C GLY A 114 2.90 -9.23 13.50
N LYS A 115 1.87 -8.93 12.70
CA LYS A 115 1.60 -9.61 11.41
C LYS A 115 2.15 -8.81 10.24
N ASN A 116 2.39 -9.44 9.10
CA ASN A 116 2.82 -8.70 7.91
C ASN A 116 1.70 -7.81 7.34
N TYR A 117 2.07 -6.96 6.38
CA TYR A 117 1.17 -5.95 5.80
C TYR A 117 -0.06 -6.53 5.11
N LEU A 118 -0.03 -7.79 4.65
CA LEU A 118 -1.19 -8.45 4.03
C LEU A 118 -2.38 -8.58 4.98
N ALA A 119 -2.16 -8.52 6.30
CA ALA A 119 -3.23 -8.52 7.29
C ALA A 119 -4.21 -7.32 7.15
N VAL A 120 -3.83 -6.26 6.41
CA VAL A 120 -4.76 -5.19 6.01
C VAL A 120 -5.99 -5.74 5.25
N PHE A 121 -5.86 -6.89 4.59
CA PHE A 121 -6.99 -7.58 3.95
C PHE A 121 -8.18 -7.81 4.90
N GLU A 122 -7.92 -8.10 6.18
CA GLU A 122 -8.97 -8.26 7.19
C GLU A 122 -9.71 -6.96 7.50
N ILE A 123 -9.07 -5.81 7.30
CA ILE A 123 -9.71 -4.51 7.42
C ILE A 123 -10.61 -4.23 6.22
N PHE A 124 -10.14 -4.53 4.99
CA PHE A 124 -10.91 -4.32 3.78
C PHE A 124 -12.14 -5.21 3.66
N LYS A 125 -12.13 -6.40 4.28
CA LYS A 125 -13.30 -7.30 4.36
C LYS A 125 -14.46 -6.73 5.18
N LYS A 126 -14.21 -5.72 6.01
CA LYS A 126 -15.21 -5.16 6.92
C LYS A 126 -15.97 -4.03 6.28
N ALA A 127 -17.28 -3.97 6.53
CA ALA A 127 -18.07 -2.81 6.17
C ALA A 127 -17.52 -1.57 6.89
N THR A 128 -17.46 -0.45 6.18
CA THR A 128 -17.26 0.84 6.85
C THR A 128 -18.55 1.14 7.60
N HIS A 129 -18.55 1.06 8.92
CA HIS A 129 -19.69 1.53 9.69
C HIS A 129 -19.86 3.02 9.39
N ARG A 130 -20.97 3.39 8.74
CA ARG A 130 -21.41 4.78 8.70
C ARG A 130 -21.69 5.19 10.14
N SER A 131 -20.87 6.09 10.67
CA SER A 131 -21.26 6.91 11.82
C SER A 131 -22.22 8.00 11.37
#